data_AF-A0A3D9UGV9-F1
#
_entry.id   AF-A0A3D9UGV9-F1
#
_cell.length_a   1.000
_cell.length_b   1.000
_cell.length_c   1.000
_cell.angle_alpha   90.00
_cell.angle_beta   90.00
_cell.angle_gamma   90.00
#
_symmetry.space_group_name_H-M   'P 1'
#
loop_
_entity.id
_entity.type
_entity.pdbx_description
1 polymer ?
#
loop_
_entity_poly.entity_id
_entity_poly.type
_entity_poly.pdbx_seq_one_letter_code
_entity_poly.pdbx_strand_id
1 'polypeptide(L)'
;MNNYFYLNFEFLSKKLDYLYANEHSLEDNYYFKSKEIKTRVIHLIVEAKDSGEIEFIDKALLFLFENTGCHEDLKVLNEINKPLFEAKILNDESLDKYLAEHSPLSRWL
;
A
#
# COMPACT_ATOMS: atom_id res chain seq x y z
N MET A 1 15.93 -8.27 12.35
CA MET A 1 14.83 -7.30 12.15
C MET A 1 13.97 -7.68 10.97
N ASN A 2 14.55 -8.10 9.84
CA ASN A 2 13.88 -8.77 8.72
C ASN A 2 12.59 -9.56 9.06
N ASN A 3 12.63 -10.57 9.93
CA ASN A 3 11.44 -11.39 10.26
C ASN A 3 10.24 -10.58 10.82
N TYR A 4 10.47 -9.45 11.51
CA TYR A 4 9.39 -8.57 11.99
C TYR A 4 8.62 -7.92 10.82
N PHE A 5 9.33 -7.37 9.84
CA PHE A 5 8.72 -6.68 8.71
C PHE A 5 7.91 -7.65 7.85
N TYR A 6 8.50 -8.80 7.50
CA TYR A 6 7.82 -9.80 6.68
C TYR A 6 6.60 -10.43 7.37
N LEU A 7 6.65 -10.71 8.68
CA LEU A 7 5.50 -11.26 9.41
C LEU A 7 4.33 -10.26 9.49
N ASN A 8 4.61 -9.00 9.81
CA ASN A 8 3.57 -7.97 9.84
C ASN A 8 2.98 -7.72 8.45
N PHE A 9 3.85 -7.69 7.44
CA PHE A 9 3.41 -7.52 6.06
C PHE A 9 2.54 -8.69 5.58
N GLU A 10 2.92 -9.94 5.88
CA GLU A 10 2.11 -11.11 5.55
C GLU A 10 0.73 -11.06 6.23
N PHE A 11 0.70 -10.67 7.50
CA PHE A 11 -0.55 -10.48 8.23
C PHE A 11 -1.44 -9.41 7.59
N LEU A 12 -0.88 -8.24 7.25
CA LEU A 12 -1.63 -7.15 6.63
C LEU A 12 -2.11 -7.52 5.21
N SER A 13 -1.28 -8.20 4.43
CA SER A 13 -1.63 -8.69 3.09
C SER A 13 -2.82 -9.65 3.15
N LYS A 14 -2.79 -10.65 4.05
CA LYS A 14 -3.92 -11.57 4.25
C LYS A 14 -5.18 -10.84 4.71
N LYS A 15 -5.05 -9.80 5.54
CA LYS A 15 -6.19 -8.97 5.97
C LYS A 15 -6.79 -8.20 4.80
N LEU A 16 -5.97 -7.72 3.86
CA LEU A 16 -6.44 -7.04 2.65
C LEU A 16 -7.11 -8.03 1.69
N ASP A 17 -6.50 -9.20 1.46
CA ASP A 17 -7.08 -10.25 0.61
C ASP A 17 -8.45 -10.68 1.13
N TYR A 18 -8.58 -10.86 2.45
CA TYR A 18 -9.86 -11.17 3.07
C TYR A 18 -10.89 -10.04 2.88
N LEU A 19 -10.47 -8.78 2.98
CA LEU A 19 -11.35 -7.64 2.73
C LEU A 19 -11.87 -7.66 1.29
N TYR A 20 -11.00 -7.86 0.31
CA TYR A 20 -11.35 -7.89 -1.11
C TYR A 20 -12.26 -9.08 -1.45
N ALA A 21 -11.97 -10.26 -0.90
CA ALA A 21 -12.83 -11.43 -1.07
C ALA A 21 -14.24 -11.28 -0.46
N ASN A 22 -14.42 -10.32 0.45
CA ASN A 22 -15.68 -10.08 1.15
C ASN A 22 -16.23 -8.66 0.92
N GLU A 23 -15.81 -7.99 -0.17
CA GLU A 23 -16.18 -6.60 -0.46
C GLU A 23 -17.70 -6.38 -0.41
N HIS A 24 -18.47 -7.25 -1.07
CA HIS A 24 -19.94 -7.21 -1.07
C HIS A 24 -20.59 -7.33 0.31
N SER A 25 -19.95 -8.03 1.25
CA SER A 25 -20.45 -8.24 2.61
C SER A 25 -20.03 -7.13 3.57
N LEU A 26 -19.09 -6.28 3.15
CA LEU A 26 -18.42 -5.27 3.99
C LEU A 26 -18.55 -3.86 3.40
N GLU A 27 -19.45 -3.66 2.44
CA GLU A 27 -19.58 -2.48 1.58
C GLU A 27 -19.57 -1.16 2.40
N ASP A 28 -20.33 -1.10 3.49
CA ASP A 28 -20.42 0.07 4.38
C ASP A 28 -19.09 0.47 5.07
N ASN A 29 -18.11 -0.44 5.12
CA ASN A 29 -16.85 -0.26 5.85
C ASN A 29 -15.61 -0.62 5.02
N TYR A 30 -15.78 -0.94 3.73
CA TYR A 30 -14.70 -1.37 2.86
C TYR A 30 -13.61 -0.30 2.76
N TYR A 31 -14.01 0.92 2.42
CA TYR A 31 -13.10 2.06 2.26
C TYR A 31 -12.27 2.32 3.52
N PHE A 32 -12.91 2.36 4.70
CA PHE A 32 -12.20 2.62 5.96
C PHE A 32 -11.26 1.48 6.35
N LYS A 33 -11.66 0.21 6.15
CA LYS A 33 -10.80 -0.95 6.42
C LYS A 33 -9.61 -1.01 5.45
N SER A 34 -9.84 -0.75 4.17
CA SER A 34 -8.77 -0.68 3.16
C SER A 34 -7.76 0.41 3.54
N LYS A 35 -8.27 1.61 3.89
CA LYS A 35 -7.45 2.73 4.37
C LYS A 35 -6.65 2.36 5.62
N GLU A 36 -7.26 1.73 6.62
CA GLU A 36 -6.57 1.29 7.84
C GLU A 36 -5.40 0.34 7.52
N ILE A 37 -5.65 -0.68 6.70
CA ILE A 37 -4.64 -1.68 6.34
C ILE A 37 -3.49 -1.04 5.56
N LYS A 38 -3.81 -0.28 4.51
CA LYS A 38 -2.80 0.39 3.65
C LYS A 38 -1.99 1.43 4.43
N THR A 39 -2.61 2.14 5.38
CA THR A 39 -1.89 3.05 6.29
C THR A 39 -0.83 2.30 7.11
N ARG A 40 -1.18 1.13 7.66
CA ARG A 40 -0.23 0.30 8.42
C ARG A 40 0.91 -0.23 7.55
N VAL A 41 0.65 -0.57 6.28
CA VAL A 41 1.70 -0.94 5.32
C VAL A 41 2.66 0.23 5.09
N ILE A 42 2.15 1.45 4.91
CA ILE A 42 2.99 2.65 4.75
C ILE A 42 3.88 2.90 5.97
N HIS A 43 3.34 2.76 7.18
CA HIS A 43 4.14 2.86 8.40
C HIS A 43 5.25 1.81 8.43
N LEU A 44 4.95 0.57 8.04
CA LEU A 44 5.96 -0.49 7.93
C LEU A 44 7.07 -0.15 6.93
N ILE A 45 6.71 0.46 5.79
CA ILE A 45 7.67 0.90 4.77
C ILE A 45 8.60 1.98 5.34
N VAL A 46 8.05 2.96 6.07
CA VAL A 46 8.85 4.03 6.69
C VAL A 46 9.76 3.45 7.78
N GLU A 47 9.26 2.58 8.66
CA GLU A 47 10.07 1.90 9.69
C GLU A 47 11.20 1.06 9.08
N ALA A 48 10.92 0.38 7.95
CA ALA A 48 11.91 -0.40 7.23
C ALA A 48 13.01 0.48 6.61
N LYS A 49 12.65 1.67 6.11
CA LYS A 49 13.62 2.67 5.63
C LYS A 49 14.57 3.09 6.74
N ASP A 50 14.05 3.41 7.92
CA ASP A 50 14.86 3.82 9.07
C ASP A 50 15.77 2.68 9.58
N SER A 51 15.38 1.43 9.29
CA SER A 51 16.14 0.21 9.63
C SER A 51 17.09 -0.28 8.53
N GLY A 52 17.09 0.36 7.35
CA GLY A 52 17.92 -0.03 6.20
C GLY A 52 17.48 -1.29 5.45
N GLU A 53 16.23 -1.74 5.62
CA GLU A 53 15.70 -2.97 5.01
C GLU A 53 15.14 -2.69 3.59
N ILE A 54 16.01 -2.34 2.66
CA ILE A 54 15.64 -1.84 1.31
C ILE A 54 14.83 -2.86 0.50
N GLU A 55 15.19 -4.14 0.51
CA GLU A 55 14.45 -5.19 -0.22
C GLU A 55 12.98 -5.31 0.23
N PHE A 56 12.73 -5.04 1.52
CA PHE A 56 11.37 -5.03 2.04
C PHE A 56 10.58 -3.81 1.53
N ILE A 57 11.21 -2.64 1.44
CA ILE A 57 10.58 -1.41 0.95
C ILE A 57 10.03 -1.63 -0.45
N ASP A 58 10.85 -2.16 -1.36
CA ASP A 58 10.44 -2.39 -2.75
C ASP A 58 9.25 -3.36 -2.83
N LYS A 59 9.31 -4.45 -2.06
CA LYS A 59 8.23 -5.44 -1.99
C LYS A 59 6.92 -4.82 -1.48
N ALA A 60 6.99 -4.03 -0.42
CA ALA A 60 5.82 -3.45 0.21
C ALA A 60 5.22 -2.30 -0.62
N LEU A 61 6.07 -1.52 -1.32
CA LEU A 61 5.61 -0.55 -2.32
C LEU A 61 4.88 -1.25 -3.46
N LEU A 62 5.48 -2.28 -4.06
CA LEU A 62 4.86 -3.03 -5.14
C LEU A 62 3.47 -3.53 -4.76
N PHE A 63 3.34 -4.13 -3.57
CA PHE A 63 2.06 -4.55 -3.03
C PHE A 63 1.05 -3.41 -2.91
N LEU A 64 1.45 -2.24 -2.41
CA LEU A 64 0.56 -1.08 -2.28
C LEU A 64 -0.03 -0.67 -3.64
N PHE A 65 0.80 -0.64 -4.68
CA PHE A 65 0.39 -0.23 -6.02
C PHE A 65 -0.40 -1.30 -6.77
N GLU A 66 0.00 -2.57 -6.69
CA GLU A 66 -0.76 -3.71 -7.23
C GLU A 66 -2.18 -3.78 -6.65
N ASN A 67 -2.33 -3.36 -5.39
CA ASN A 67 -3.62 -3.30 -4.69
C ASN A 67 -4.29 -1.93 -4.78
N THR A 68 -3.86 -1.05 -5.69
CA THR A 68 -4.54 0.21 -6.00
C THR A 68 -5.21 0.06 -7.35
N GLY A 69 -6.44 -0.47 -7.41
CA GLY A 69 -7.05 -0.90 -8.67
C GLY A 69 -8.27 -0.09 -9.15
N CYS A 70 -8.90 0.66 -8.26
CA CYS A 70 -10.11 1.45 -8.52
C CYS A 70 -9.99 2.89 -8.03
N HIS A 71 -11.03 3.69 -8.29
CA HIS A 71 -11.06 5.10 -7.87
C HIS A 71 -11.02 5.24 -6.34
N GLU A 72 -11.71 4.37 -5.62
CA GLU A 72 -11.72 4.32 -4.16
C GLU A 72 -10.32 4.03 -3.60
N ASP A 73 -9.60 3.09 -4.21
CA ASP A 73 -8.23 2.78 -3.81
C ASP A 73 -7.27 3.95 -4.09
N LEU A 74 -7.41 4.62 -5.24
CA LEU A 74 -6.59 5.79 -5.56
C LEU A 74 -6.84 6.92 -4.56
N LYS A 75 -8.12 7.13 -4.20
CA LYS A 75 -8.50 8.10 -3.17
C LYS A 75 -7.86 7.74 -1.83
N VAL A 76 -7.90 6.47 -1.42
CA VAL A 76 -7.20 6.01 -0.22
C VAL A 76 -5.72 6.34 -0.30
N LEU A 77 -5.03 5.93 -1.38
CA LEU A 77 -3.58 6.15 -1.56
C LEU A 77 -3.21 7.63 -1.44
N ASN A 78 -3.94 8.51 -2.11
CA ASN A 78 -3.72 9.96 -2.07
C ASN A 78 -3.86 10.56 -0.67
N GLU A 79 -4.72 9.98 0.18
CA GLU A 79 -4.91 10.45 1.55
C GLU A 79 -3.81 9.98 2.51
N ILE A 80 -3.14 8.87 2.19
CA ILE A 80 -2.22 8.19 3.12
C ILE A 80 -0.75 8.21 2.69
N ASN A 81 -0.43 8.65 1.46
CA ASN A 81 0.92 8.59 0.90
C ASN A 81 1.91 9.62 1.46
N LYS A 82 1.44 10.66 2.15
CA LYS A 82 2.27 11.75 2.70
C LYS A 82 3.54 11.26 3.44
N PRO A 83 3.50 10.23 4.30
CA PRO A 83 4.70 9.72 4.98
C PRO A 83 5.77 9.19 4.01
N LEU A 84 5.38 8.63 2.86
CA LEU A 84 6.32 8.15 1.84
C LEU A 84 7.08 9.31 1.18
N PHE A 85 6.42 10.44 0.99
CA PHE A 85 7.04 11.67 0.46
C PHE A 85 7.95 12.33 1.50
N GLU A 86 7.48 12.46 2.74
CA GLU A 86 8.28 13.04 3.84
C GLU A 86 9.54 12.23 4.12
N ALA A 87 9.42 10.89 4.06
CA ALA A 87 10.55 9.99 4.17
C ALA A 87 11.42 9.93 2.90
N LYS A 88 11.10 10.65 1.81
CA LYS A 88 11.81 10.58 0.51
C LYS A 88 11.92 9.15 -0.03
N ILE A 89 10.88 8.35 0.15
CA ILE A 89 10.71 7.03 -0.45
C ILE A 89 10.06 7.19 -1.83
N LEU A 90 9.08 8.09 -1.92
CA LEU A 90 8.46 8.50 -3.17
C LEU A 90 8.70 10.00 -3.45
N ASN A 91 8.58 10.35 -4.72
CA ASN A 91 8.36 11.68 -5.24
C ASN A 91 7.26 11.60 -6.31
N ASP A 92 6.87 12.73 -6.91
CA ASP A 92 5.78 12.74 -7.89
C ASP A 92 6.09 11.84 -9.10
N GLU A 93 7.32 11.91 -9.61
CA GLU A 93 7.77 11.09 -10.75
C GLU A 93 7.71 9.57 -10.44
N SER A 94 8.17 9.16 -9.26
CA SER A 94 8.14 7.76 -8.87
C SER A 94 6.72 7.30 -8.55
N LEU A 95 5.87 8.14 -7.96
CA LEU A 95 4.46 7.83 -7.74
C LEU A 95 3.76 7.52 -9.08
N ASP A 96 3.90 8.42 -10.06
CA ASP A 96 3.31 8.25 -11.38
C ASP A 96 3.83 7.00 -12.08
N LYS A 97 5.13 6.74 -11.99
CA LYS A 97 5.75 5.53 -12.53
C LYS A 97 5.16 4.26 -11.90
N TYR A 98 5.04 4.21 -10.58
CA TYR A 98 4.48 3.05 -9.90
C TYR A 98 3.00 2.83 -10.26
N LEU A 99 2.21 3.90 -10.39
CA LEU A 99 0.83 3.81 -10.85
C LEU A 99 0.73 3.31 -12.30
N ALA A 100 1.62 3.76 -13.19
CA ALA A 100 1.64 3.34 -14.58
C ALA A 100 2.11 1.89 -14.77
N GLU A 101 3.12 1.46 -14.02
CA GLU A 101 3.78 0.16 -14.24
C GLU A 101 3.18 -0.99 -13.43
N HIS A 102 2.62 -0.71 -12.25
CA HIS A 102 2.27 -1.74 -11.27
C HIS A 102 0.81 -1.72 -10.82
N SER A 103 0.09 -0.63 -11.01
CA SER A 103 -1.31 -0.54 -10.58
C SER A 103 -2.26 -1.00 -11.69
N PRO A 104 -3.32 -1.76 -11.35
CA PRO A 104 -4.40 -2.05 -12.29
C PRO A 104 -5.11 -0.79 -12.84
N LEU A 105 -4.96 0.37 -12.18
CA LEU A 105 -5.48 1.66 -12.67
C LEU A 105 -4.80 2.14 -13.94
N SER A 106 -3.59 1.66 -14.26
CA SER A 106 -2.90 1.96 -15.53
C SER A 106 -3.77 1.68 -16.77
N ARG A 107 -4.78 0.83 -16.66
CA ARG A 107 -5.75 0.57 -17.75
C ARG A 107 -6.69 1.74 -18.03
N TRP A 108 -6.78 2.69 -17.10
CA TRP A 108 -7.73 3.80 -17.08
C TRP A 108 -7.06 5.18 -16.99
N LEU A 109 -5.72 5.22 -16.84
CA LEU A 109 -4.88 6.42 -16.87
C LEU A 109 -4.41 6.70 -18.31
#